data_AF-A0A0Q5DGA5-F1
#
_entry.id   AF-A0A0Q5DGA5-F1
#
_cell.length_a   1.000
_cell.length_b   1.000
_cell.length_c   1.000
_cell.angle_alpha   90.00
_cell.angle_beta   90.00
_cell.angle_gamma   90.00
#
_symmetry.space_group_name_H-M   'P 1'
#
loop_
_entity.id
_entity.type
_entity.pdbx_description
1 polymer ?
#
loop_
_entity_poly.entity_id
_entity_poly.type
_entity_poly.pdbx_seq_one_letter_code
_entity_poly.pdbx_strand_id
1 'polypeptide(L)'
;MAQIAQAVGRKPVEVWFCDEARVGQKNTLTRRWAARGTRPSAPKDQRTQSAYIFGAICPARGVGAGLVMPRCTTSAMAHHLEEISATVAPGAHAVLLLDQAGWYTTKKLLVPGNITLLPLPARSPELNPVENLWQFMRENWLDNRIFQSYPDILDQCFEAWNKLIAQPWRIMSVGMRRWAHEC
;
A
#
# COMPACT_ATOMS: atom_id res chain seq x y z
N MET A 1 -1.19 -21.94 -5.15
CA MET A 1 -1.60 -21.85 -3.73
C MET A 1 -1.50 -23.17 -2.97
N ALA A 2 -1.87 -24.32 -3.57
CA ALA A 2 -1.85 -25.63 -2.92
C ALA A 2 -0.49 -26.05 -2.30
N GLN A 3 0.64 -25.79 -2.98
CA GLN A 3 1.97 -26.12 -2.45
C GLN A 3 2.33 -25.29 -1.21
N ILE A 4 2.01 -24.00 -1.20
CA ILE A 4 2.22 -23.13 -0.04
C ILE A 4 1.30 -23.57 1.10
N ALA A 5 0.01 -23.80 0.82
CA ALA A 5 -0.94 -24.30 1.81
C ALA A 5 -0.44 -25.60 2.47
N GLN A 6 0.12 -26.53 1.68
CA GLN A 6 0.70 -27.77 2.20
C GLN A 6 1.95 -27.51 3.05
N ALA A 7 2.84 -26.61 2.63
CA ALA A 7 4.04 -26.23 3.37
C ALA A 7 3.74 -25.55 4.72
N VAL A 8 2.60 -24.84 4.82
CA VAL A 8 2.18 -24.14 6.05
C VAL A 8 1.20 -24.95 6.91
N GLY A 9 1.09 -26.27 6.65
CA GLY A 9 0.26 -27.18 7.47
C GLY A 9 -1.23 -27.10 7.18
N ARG A 10 -1.61 -26.86 5.91
CA ARG A 10 -3.01 -26.73 5.43
C ARG A 10 -3.81 -25.59 6.07
N LYS A 11 -3.13 -24.56 6.58
CA LYS A 11 -3.77 -23.34 7.05
C LYS A 11 -4.50 -22.63 5.89
N PRO A 12 -5.61 -21.91 6.17
CA PRO A 12 -6.19 -20.99 5.20
C PRO A 12 -5.14 -19.99 4.72
N VAL A 13 -5.03 -19.79 3.40
CA VAL A 13 -4.04 -18.88 2.83
C VAL A 13 -4.70 -17.58 2.40
N GLU A 14 -4.16 -16.47 2.86
CA GLU A 14 -4.56 -15.13 2.43
C GLU A 14 -3.53 -14.57 1.45
N VAL A 15 -4.01 -14.03 0.33
CA VAL A 15 -3.16 -13.31 -0.62
C VAL A 15 -3.15 -11.84 -0.22
N TRP A 16 -1.97 -11.33 0.06
CA TRP A 16 -1.73 -9.94 0.41
C TRP A 16 -0.82 -9.30 -0.64
N PHE A 17 -1.02 -8.02 -0.90
CA PHE A 17 -0.12 -7.21 -1.71
C PHE A 17 0.35 -6.04 -0.87
N CYS A 18 1.64 -5.74 -0.85
CA CYS A 18 2.18 -4.53 -0.21
C CYS A 18 3.01 -3.69 -1.17
N ASP A 19 3.09 -2.41 -0.85
CA ASP A 19 3.95 -1.43 -1.51
C ASP A 19 4.13 -0.18 -0.63
N GLU A 20 5.07 0.69 -1.02
CA GLU A 20 5.33 1.96 -0.38
C GLU A 20 5.17 3.14 -1.33
N ALA A 21 4.44 4.16 -0.88
CA ALA A 21 4.35 5.43 -1.59
C ALA A 21 4.96 6.57 -0.79
N ARG A 22 5.62 7.50 -1.50
CA ARG A 22 6.06 8.77 -0.93
C ARG A 22 4.97 9.84 -1.15
N VAL A 23 4.62 10.54 -0.08
CA VAL A 23 3.66 11.66 -0.09
C VAL A 23 4.35 12.89 0.49
N GLY A 24 4.19 14.06 -0.11
CA GLY A 24 4.82 15.25 0.43
C GLY A 24 4.48 16.53 -0.29
N GLN A 25 5.21 17.58 0.08
CA GLN A 25 4.97 18.95 -0.36
C GLN A 25 5.00 19.08 -1.88
N LYS A 26 5.99 18.50 -2.57
CA LYS A 26 6.03 18.51 -4.05
C LYS A 26 4.80 17.81 -4.64
N ASN A 27 3.77 18.60 -4.89
CA ASN A 27 2.48 18.13 -5.34
C ASN A 27 2.47 17.89 -6.85
N THR A 28 1.70 16.90 -7.30
CA THR A 28 1.46 16.64 -8.72
C THR A 28 0.09 17.19 -9.11
N LEU A 29 -0.02 17.70 -10.35
CA LEU A 29 -1.30 18.15 -10.88
C LEU A 29 -2.14 16.94 -11.28
N THR A 30 -3.32 16.81 -10.70
CA THR A 30 -4.30 15.78 -11.08
C THR A 30 -5.42 16.36 -11.94
N ARG A 31 -6.09 15.48 -12.70
CA ARG A 31 -7.24 15.85 -13.54
C ARG A 31 -8.40 16.32 -12.65
N ARG A 32 -9.02 17.44 -13.02
CA ARG A 32 -10.19 17.99 -12.31
C ARG A 32 -11.28 18.39 -13.27
N TRP A 33 -12.53 18.24 -12.82
CA TRP A 33 -13.69 18.81 -13.49
C TRP A 33 -13.73 20.31 -13.25
N ALA A 34 -13.98 21.06 -14.33
CA ALA A 34 -14.16 22.51 -14.28
C ALA A 34 -15.28 22.91 -15.24
N ALA A 35 -15.90 24.07 -15.00
CA ALA A 35 -16.94 24.58 -15.87
C ALA A 35 -16.39 24.78 -17.30
N ARG A 36 -17.20 24.46 -18.31
CA ARG A 36 -16.81 24.64 -19.71
C ARG A 36 -16.47 26.12 -19.95
N GLY A 37 -15.35 26.38 -20.62
CA GLY A 37 -14.83 27.74 -20.84
C GLY A 37 -13.95 28.28 -19.71
N THR A 38 -13.76 27.54 -18.62
CA THR A 38 -12.85 27.91 -17.53
C THR A 38 -11.54 27.11 -17.57
N ARG A 39 -10.46 27.71 -17.08
CA ARG A 39 -9.17 27.02 -16.91
C ARG A 39 -8.86 26.89 -15.41
N PRO A 40 -9.03 25.71 -14.81
CA PRO A 40 -8.69 25.52 -13.41
C PRO A 40 -7.18 25.68 -13.19
N SER A 41 -6.81 26.40 -12.14
CA SER A 41 -5.43 26.56 -11.68
C SER A 41 -5.26 25.92 -10.30
N ALA A 42 -4.04 25.50 -9.99
CA ALA A 42 -3.68 24.97 -8.69
C ALA A 42 -2.30 25.49 -8.28
N PRO A 43 -2.09 25.81 -7.00
CA PRO A 43 -0.77 26.19 -6.51
C PRO A 43 0.21 25.01 -6.65
N LYS A 44 1.44 25.32 -7.06
CA LYS A 44 2.55 24.36 -7.14
C LYS A 44 3.46 24.59 -5.94
N ASP A 45 3.58 23.58 -5.09
CA ASP A 45 4.53 23.64 -3.98
C ASP A 45 5.92 23.18 -4.44
N GLN A 46 6.95 23.91 -4.05
CA GLN A 46 8.35 23.62 -4.37
C GLN A 46 9.15 23.09 -3.16
N ARG A 47 8.55 23.13 -1.96
CA ARG A 47 9.16 22.59 -0.74
C ARG A 47 9.27 21.07 -0.83
N THR A 48 10.17 20.48 -0.04
CA THR A 48 10.66 19.09 -0.25
C THR A 48 10.34 18.12 0.89
N GLN A 49 9.62 18.54 1.94
CA GLN A 49 9.27 17.61 3.02
C GLN A 49 8.32 16.52 2.50
N SER A 50 8.52 15.29 2.97
CA SER A 50 7.72 14.13 2.59
C SER A 50 7.74 13.08 3.69
N ALA A 51 6.74 12.22 3.67
CA ALA A 51 6.64 11.00 4.45
C ALA A 51 6.42 9.81 3.51
N TYR A 52 6.56 8.61 4.07
CA TYR A 52 6.28 7.35 3.40
C TYR A 52 5.04 6.72 4.00
N ILE A 53 4.12 6.29 3.15
CA ILE A 53 3.02 5.42 3.53
C ILE A 53 3.33 4.01 3.04
N PHE A 54 3.32 3.07 3.97
CA PHE A 54 3.41 1.63 3.73
C PHE A 54 1.98 1.10 3.74
N GLY A 55 1.58 0.42 2.68
CA GLY A 55 0.23 -0.11 2.56
C GLY A 55 0.25 -1.55 2.11
N ALA A 56 -0.52 -2.37 2.81
CA ALA A 56 -0.80 -3.74 2.42
C ALA A 56 -2.31 -3.98 2.40
N ILE A 57 -2.76 -4.77 1.43
CA ILE A 57 -4.17 -5.11 1.27
C ILE A 57 -4.35 -6.61 1.05
N CYS A 58 -5.45 -7.15 1.59
CA CYS A 58 -5.99 -8.44 1.21
C CYS A 58 -7.31 -8.22 0.44
N PRO A 59 -7.28 -8.21 -0.91
CA PRO A 59 -8.46 -7.95 -1.72
C PRO A 59 -9.63 -8.88 -1.43
N ALA A 60 -9.37 -10.17 -1.22
CA ALA A 60 -10.43 -11.16 -0.97
C ALA A 60 -11.21 -10.88 0.32
N ARG A 61 -10.57 -10.27 1.33
CA ARG A 61 -11.19 -9.89 2.60
C ARG A 61 -11.63 -8.42 2.64
N GLY A 62 -11.19 -7.60 1.69
CA GLY A 62 -11.43 -6.15 1.71
C GLY A 62 -10.75 -5.44 2.89
N VAL A 63 -9.70 -6.02 3.47
CA VAL A 63 -8.97 -5.46 4.61
C VAL A 63 -7.60 -4.96 4.18
N GLY A 64 -7.00 -4.09 4.98
CA GLY A 64 -5.65 -3.60 4.77
C GLY A 64 -4.95 -3.24 6.08
N ALA A 65 -3.63 -3.22 6.00
CA ALA A 65 -2.70 -2.90 7.08
C ALA A 65 -1.79 -1.78 6.58
N GLY A 66 -1.57 -0.73 7.37
CA GLY A 66 -0.77 0.39 6.89
C GLY A 66 -0.09 1.19 7.98
N LEU A 67 1.00 1.84 7.60
CA LEU A 67 1.89 2.56 8.50
C LEU A 67 2.43 3.81 7.80
N VAL A 68 2.47 4.94 8.51
CA VAL A 68 3.09 6.18 8.00
C VAL A 68 4.42 6.39 8.72
N MET A 69 5.51 6.52 7.96
CA MET A 69 6.87 6.62 8.48
C MET A 69 7.63 7.81 7.88
N PRO A 70 8.58 8.40 8.62
CA PRO A 70 9.42 9.47 8.10
C PRO A 70 10.35 9.02 6.97
N ARG A 71 10.78 7.76 6.98
CA ARG A 71 11.76 7.22 6.02
C ARG A 71 11.43 5.78 5.67
N CYS A 72 11.66 5.41 4.42
CA CYS A 72 11.66 4.01 4.01
C CYS A 72 12.97 3.33 4.44
N THR A 73 12.88 2.42 5.41
CA THR A 73 14.03 1.74 6.05
C THR A 73 13.67 0.29 6.38
N THR A 74 14.68 -0.56 6.63
CA THR A 74 14.43 -1.96 7.05
C THR A 74 13.63 -2.05 8.34
N SER A 75 13.79 -1.12 9.30
CA SER A 75 12.99 -1.11 10.53
C SER A 75 11.53 -0.69 10.27
N ALA A 76 11.30 0.27 9.38
CA ALA A 76 9.94 0.62 8.95
C ALA A 76 9.23 -0.57 8.28
N MET A 77 9.96 -1.33 7.45
CA MET A 77 9.45 -2.56 6.86
C MET A 77 9.13 -3.63 7.91
N ALA A 78 10.00 -3.81 8.91
CA ALA A 78 9.73 -4.76 10.01
C ALA A 78 8.42 -4.42 10.75
N HIS A 79 8.20 -3.15 11.09
CA HIS A 79 6.94 -2.70 11.69
C HIS A 79 5.74 -2.88 10.76
N HIS A 80 5.92 -2.69 9.45
CA HIS A 80 4.85 -2.96 8.50
C HIS A 80 4.48 -4.44 8.44
N LEU A 81 5.48 -5.35 8.48
CA LEU A 81 5.23 -6.79 8.54
C LEU A 81 4.55 -7.20 9.85
N GLU A 82 4.89 -6.59 10.98
CA GLU A 82 4.20 -6.79 12.26
C GLU A 82 2.72 -6.39 12.16
N GLU A 83 2.43 -5.22 11.58
CA GLU A 83 1.06 -4.74 11.36
C GLU A 83 0.25 -5.66 10.44
N ILE A 84 0.86 -6.12 9.34
CA ILE A 84 0.25 -7.11 8.45
C ILE A 84 -0.03 -8.40 9.23
N SER A 85 0.96 -8.91 9.96
CA SER A 85 0.86 -10.15 10.74
C SER A 85 -0.27 -10.09 11.76
N ALA A 86 -0.46 -8.95 12.42
CA ALA A 86 -1.56 -8.72 13.36
C ALA A 86 -2.94 -8.66 12.67
N THR A 87 -3.00 -8.30 11.39
CA THR A 87 -4.24 -8.17 10.61
C THR A 87 -4.65 -9.46 9.88
N VAL A 88 -3.70 -10.38 9.64
CA VAL A 88 -3.97 -11.72 9.11
C VAL A 88 -4.98 -12.44 10.01
N ALA A 89 -5.97 -13.12 9.43
CA ALA A 89 -6.99 -13.78 10.23
C ALA A 89 -6.38 -14.84 11.17
N PRO A 90 -6.92 -15.01 12.39
CA PRO A 90 -6.44 -16.04 13.31
C PRO A 90 -6.41 -17.43 12.64
N GLY A 91 -5.25 -18.10 12.70
CA GLY A 91 -5.04 -19.42 12.09
C GLY A 91 -4.76 -19.41 10.58
N ALA A 92 -4.86 -18.27 9.90
CA ALA A 92 -4.50 -18.13 8.50
C ALA A 92 -2.98 -17.88 8.33
N HIS A 93 -2.52 -18.02 7.09
CA HIS A 93 -1.15 -17.72 6.67
C HIS A 93 -1.19 -16.76 5.49
N ALA A 94 -0.44 -15.65 5.57
CA ALA A 94 -0.36 -14.69 4.47
C ALA A 94 0.75 -15.05 3.49
N VAL A 95 0.40 -15.05 2.21
CA VAL A 95 1.36 -14.91 1.11
C VAL A 95 1.37 -13.45 0.73
N LEU A 96 2.46 -12.77 1.06
CA LEU A 96 2.64 -11.34 0.82
C LEU A 96 3.40 -11.15 -0.48
N LEU A 97 2.75 -10.57 -1.49
CA LEU A 97 3.34 -10.17 -2.75
C LEU A 97 3.87 -8.74 -2.64
N LEU A 98 5.10 -8.55 -3.09
CA LEU A 98 5.86 -7.31 -2.94
C LEU A 98 6.82 -7.13 -4.11
N ASP A 99 7.29 -5.90 -4.32
CA ASP A 99 8.36 -5.64 -5.27
C ASP A 99 9.72 -6.16 -4.76
N GLN A 100 10.75 -6.08 -5.60
CA GLN A 100 12.12 -6.49 -5.25
C GLN A 100 12.98 -5.32 -4.80
N ALA A 101 12.45 -4.36 -4.03
CA ALA A 101 13.27 -3.30 -3.48
C ALA A 101 14.32 -3.83 -2.48
N GLY A 102 15.47 -3.15 -2.41
CA GLY A 102 16.67 -3.64 -1.70
C GLY A 102 16.50 -3.83 -0.19
N TRP A 103 15.46 -3.25 0.42
CA TRP A 103 15.13 -3.47 1.83
C TRP A 103 14.47 -4.82 2.10
N TYR A 104 13.87 -5.46 1.09
CA TYR A 104 13.22 -6.77 1.21
C TYR A 104 14.20 -7.95 1.17
N THR A 105 15.38 -7.77 0.59
CA THR A 105 16.38 -8.84 0.38
C THR A 105 17.46 -8.91 1.46
N THR A 106 17.39 -8.03 2.47
CA THR A 106 18.37 -8.06 3.56
C THR A 106 18.05 -9.20 4.52
N LYS A 107 19.00 -10.10 4.75
CA LYS A 107 18.92 -11.24 5.71
C LYS A 107 18.57 -10.86 7.16
N LYS A 108 18.50 -9.56 7.47
CA LYS A 108 18.17 -9.01 8.80
C LYS A 108 16.68 -8.71 8.96
N LEU A 109 15.89 -8.79 7.89
CA LEU A 109 14.45 -8.55 7.99
C LEU A 109 13.79 -9.75 8.69
N LEU A 110 13.26 -9.51 9.89
CA LEU A 110 12.53 -10.51 10.65
C LEU A 110 11.11 -10.63 10.07
N VAL A 111 10.84 -11.72 9.37
CA VAL A 111 9.52 -12.01 8.81
C VAL A 111 8.72 -12.79 9.86
N PRO A 112 7.52 -12.33 10.25
CA PRO A 112 6.62 -13.06 11.15
C PRO A 112 6.30 -14.47 10.62
N GLY A 113 6.18 -15.46 11.51
CA GLY A 113 6.02 -16.87 11.12
C GLY A 113 4.71 -17.22 10.41
N ASN A 114 3.74 -16.31 10.39
CA ASN A 114 2.48 -16.40 9.66
C ASN A 114 2.50 -15.68 8.30
N ILE A 115 3.68 -15.23 7.84
CA ILE A 115 3.86 -14.55 6.56
C ILE A 115 4.92 -15.28 5.73
N THR A 116 4.63 -15.47 4.45
CA THR A 116 5.62 -15.86 3.43
C THR A 116 5.72 -14.74 2.40
N LEU A 117 6.93 -14.22 2.22
CA LEU A 117 7.23 -13.22 1.19
C LEU A 117 7.32 -13.90 -0.18
N LEU A 118 6.60 -13.35 -1.15
CA LEU A 118 6.61 -13.79 -2.54
C LEU A 118 6.99 -12.59 -3.44
N PRO A 119 8.26 -12.43 -3.80
CA PRO A 119 8.69 -11.31 -4.63
C PRO A 119 8.07 -11.42 -6.03
N LEU A 120 7.53 -10.31 -6.51
CA LEU A 120 7.07 -10.17 -7.89
C LEU A 120 8.28 -10.14 -8.85
N PRO A 121 8.08 -10.44 -10.15
CA PRO A 121 9.09 -10.20 -11.16
C PRO A 121 9.60 -8.75 -11.11
N ALA A 122 10.90 -8.58 -11.34
CA ALA A 122 11.51 -7.27 -11.30
C ALA A 122 10.86 -6.34 -12.34
N ARG A 123 10.57 -5.09 -11.94
CA ARG A 123 9.97 -4.04 -12.79
C ARG A 123 8.59 -4.40 -13.34
N SER A 124 7.77 -5.10 -12.56
CA SER A 124 6.38 -5.42 -12.90
C SER A 124 5.35 -4.73 -11.97
N PRO A 125 5.30 -3.39 -11.91
CA PRO A 125 4.33 -2.67 -11.09
C PRO A 125 2.87 -2.96 -11.49
N GLU A 126 2.62 -3.34 -12.74
CA GLU A 126 1.29 -3.72 -13.25
C GLU A 126 0.69 -4.94 -12.54
N LEU A 127 1.54 -5.79 -11.94
CA LEU A 127 1.11 -6.94 -11.17
C LEU A 127 0.72 -6.58 -9.74
N ASN A 128 1.13 -5.42 -9.24
CA ASN A 128 0.85 -4.99 -7.88
C ASN A 128 -0.38 -4.06 -7.84
N PRO A 129 -1.55 -4.52 -7.34
CA PRO A 129 -2.74 -3.67 -7.21
C PRO A 129 -2.58 -2.48 -6.28
N VAL A 130 -1.62 -2.51 -5.35
CA VAL A 130 -1.40 -1.40 -4.42
C VAL A 130 -1.04 -0.13 -5.18
N GLU A 131 -0.37 -0.24 -6.33
CA GLU A 131 -0.07 0.88 -7.23
C GLU A 131 -1.33 1.58 -7.75
N ASN A 132 -2.39 0.81 -8.07
CA ASN A 132 -3.68 1.38 -8.48
C ASN A 132 -4.39 2.06 -7.30
N LEU A 133 -4.26 1.52 -6.08
CA LEU A 133 -4.78 2.17 -4.88
C LEU A 133 -4.05 3.47 -4.59
N TRP A 134 -2.72 3.51 -4.76
CA TRP A 134 -1.96 4.74 -4.64
C TRP A 134 -2.36 5.78 -5.68
N GLN A 135 -2.55 5.38 -6.93
CA GLN A 135 -3.08 6.27 -7.94
C GLN A 135 -4.45 6.83 -7.53
N PHE A 136 -5.37 5.97 -7.08
CA PHE A 136 -6.67 6.39 -6.62
C PHE A 136 -6.58 7.38 -5.46
N MET A 137 -5.79 7.08 -4.43
CA MET A 137 -5.62 7.96 -3.26
C MET A 137 -4.98 9.30 -3.64
N ARG A 138 -3.98 9.29 -4.53
CA ARG A 138 -3.35 10.50 -5.07
C ARG A 138 -4.37 11.35 -5.81
N GLU A 139 -5.04 10.79 -6.80
CA GLU A 139 -5.99 11.52 -7.66
C GLU A 139 -7.16 12.13 -6.88
N ASN A 140 -7.61 11.47 -5.81
CA ASN A 140 -8.81 11.87 -5.10
C ASN A 140 -8.54 12.65 -3.80
N TRP A 141 -7.48 12.30 -3.06
CA TRP A 141 -7.30 12.76 -1.69
C TRP A 141 -5.96 13.45 -1.42
N LEU A 142 -4.85 12.97 -1.98
CA LEU A 142 -3.51 13.40 -1.54
C LEU A 142 -2.84 14.42 -2.49
N ASP A 143 -3.07 14.35 -3.80
CA ASP A 143 -2.47 15.29 -4.75
C ASP A 143 -3.29 16.59 -4.86
N ASN A 144 -2.75 17.58 -5.60
CA ASN A 144 -3.36 18.90 -5.77
C ASN A 144 -3.59 19.68 -4.46
N ARG A 145 -2.87 19.31 -3.38
CA ARG A 145 -2.88 19.97 -2.07
C ARG A 145 -1.57 20.71 -1.78
N ILE A 146 -1.64 21.62 -0.82
CA ILE A 146 -0.48 22.29 -0.22
C ILE A 146 -0.47 21.90 1.25
N PHE A 147 0.52 21.11 1.65
CA PHE A 147 0.69 20.70 3.04
C PHE A 147 1.30 21.85 3.84
N GLN A 148 0.72 22.22 4.97
CA GLN A 148 1.18 23.34 5.79
C GLN A 148 2.54 23.05 6.42
N SER A 149 2.72 21.81 6.91
CA SER A 149 3.88 21.37 7.66
C SER A 149 4.10 19.87 7.51
N TYR A 150 5.19 19.35 8.08
CA TYR A 150 5.44 17.91 8.11
C TYR A 150 4.37 17.12 8.90
N PRO A 151 3.91 17.54 10.09
CA PRO A 151 2.76 16.91 10.76
C PRO A 151 1.50 16.83 9.90
N ASP A 152 1.19 17.89 9.15
CA ASP A 152 0.05 17.90 8.22
C ASP A 152 0.18 16.83 7.13
N ILE A 153 1.39 16.55 6.64
CA ILE A 153 1.63 15.42 5.71
C ILE A 153 1.26 14.09 6.39
N LEU A 154 1.67 13.89 7.64
CA LEU A 154 1.38 12.66 8.39
C LEU A 154 -0.11 12.48 8.62
N ASP A 155 -0.79 13.53 9.09
CA ASP A 155 -2.23 13.51 9.37
C ASP A 155 -3.02 13.20 8.11
N GLN A 156 -2.69 13.85 6.98
CA GLN A 156 -3.38 13.60 5.71
C GLN A 156 -3.11 12.19 5.16
N CYS A 157 -1.90 11.64 5.33
CA CYS A 157 -1.62 10.24 4.99
C CYS A 157 -2.47 9.28 5.85
N PHE A 158 -2.52 9.52 7.15
CA PHE A 158 -3.28 8.72 8.10
C PHE A 158 -4.79 8.77 7.79
N GLU A 159 -5.34 9.96 7.58
CA GLU A 159 -6.73 10.16 7.19
C GLU A 159 -7.05 9.46 5.88
N ALA A 160 -6.20 9.60 4.86
CA ALA A 160 -6.39 8.98 3.56
C ALA A 160 -6.38 7.44 3.66
N TRP A 161 -5.45 6.87 4.42
CA TRP A 161 -5.40 5.43 4.63
C TRP A 161 -6.64 4.92 5.38
N ASN A 162 -7.01 5.54 6.50
CA ASN A 162 -8.18 5.12 7.26
C ASN A 162 -9.48 5.27 6.46
N LYS A 163 -9.56 6.29 5.60
CA LYS A 163 -10.67 6.46 4.67
C LYS A 163 -10.73 5.35 3.63
N LEU A 164 -9.60 4.82 3.17
CA LEU A 164 -9.55 3.64 2.31
C LEU A 164 -10.01 2.38 3.07
N ILE A 165 -9.52 2.17 4.29
CA ILE A 165 -9.89 1.01 5.13
C ILE A 165 -11.39 1.00 5.44
N ALA A 166 -11.99 2.17 5.66
CA ALA A 166 -13.44 2.32 5.82
C ALA A 166 -14.26 1.99 4.55
N GLN A 167 -13.61 1.69 3.42
CA GLN A 167 -14.22 1.40 2.13
C GLN A 167 -13.74 0.03 1.59
N PRO A 168 -14.07 -1.08 2.28
CA PRO A 168 -13.57 -2.41 1.93
C PRO A 168 -13.89 -2.80 0.47
N TRP A 169 -15.06 -2.40 -0.04
CA TRP A 169 -15.44 -2.64 -1.44
C TRP A 169 -14.46 -2.05 -2.45
N ARG A 170 -13.78 -0.95 -2.12
CA ARG A 170 -12.78 -0.30 -2.98
C ARG A 170 -11.49 -1.10 -3.01
N ILE A 171 -11.07 -1.63 -1.86
CA ILE A 171 -9.93 -2.56 -1.76
C ILE A 171 -10.24 -3.81 -2.58
N MET A 172 -11.45 -4.35 -2.48
CA MET A 172 -11.88 -5.50 -3.28
C MET A 172 -11.86 -5.16 -4.78
N SER A 173 -12.52 -4.07 -5.19
CA SER A 173 -12.70 -3.74 -6.61
C SER A 173 -11.41 -3.38 -7.33
N VAL A 174 -10.51 -2.65 -6.68
CA VAL A 174 -9.22 -2.23 -7.26
C VAL A 174 -8.18 -3.33 -7.09
N GLY A 175 -8.23 -4.02 -5.95
CA GLY A 175 -7.23 -4.96 -5.51
C GLY A 175 -7.31 -6.34 -6.12
N MET A 176 -8.51 -6.79 -6.53
CA MET A 176 -8.70 -8.18 -6.95
C MET A 176 -7.85 -8.49 -8.19
N ARG A 177 -7.14 -9.61 -8.13
CA ARG A 177 -6.36 -10.15 -9.25
C ARG A 177 -6.76 -11.59 -9.48
N ARG A 178 -7.48 -11.83 -10.59
CA ARG A 178 -8.02 -13.13 -10.96
C ARG A 178 -6.96 -14.24 -10.91
N TRP A 179 -5.79 -13.97 -11.50
CA TRP A 179 -4.65 -14.90 -11.52
C TRP A 179 -4.11 -15.27 -10.13
N ALA A 180 -4.29 -14.41 -9.12
CA ALA A 180 -3.80 -14.68 -7.76
C ALA A 180 -4.74 -15.59 -6.96
N HIS A 181 -6.00 -15.75 -7.42
CA HIS A 181 -7.05 -16.49 -6.71
C HIS A 181 -7.55 -17.73 -7.46
N GLU A 182 -7.20 -17.92 -8.73
CA GLU A 182 -7.69 -19.02 -9.58
C GLU A 182 -6.67 -20.16 -9.79
N CYS A 183 -6.07 -20.68 -8.72
CA CYS A 183 -5.14 -21.83 -8.81
C CYS A 183 -5.49 -22.95 -7.84
#